data_AF-A0A520KJG4-F1
#
_entry.id   AF-A0A520KJG4-F1
#
_cell.length_a   1.000
_cell.length_b   1.000
_cell.length_c   1.000
_cell.angle_alpha   90.00
_cell.angle_beta   90.00
_cell.angle_gamma   90.00
#
_symmetry.space_group_name_H-M   'P 1'
#
loop_
_entity.id
_entity.type
_entity.pdbx_description
1 polymer ?
#
loop_
_entity_poly.entity_id
_entity_poly.type
_entity_poly.pdbx_seq_one_letter_code
_entity_poly.pdbx_strand_id
1 'polypeptide(L)'
;MNMEIEDLKHKFPKLYEELQEEPEIQIDQVEETENTCPASENKKEPIKRETKMPTVKDHLTGCSKAEEAREIIDYFHKKGEITNHKADKLKNQLKNKGLRSFGDKRRKGEYEKNGI
;
A
#
# COMPACT_ATOMS: atom_id res chain seq x y z
N MET A 1 -29.19 1.87 -24.89
CA MET A 1 -29.53 0.47 -24.54
C MET A 1 -30.42 0.56 -23.33
N ASN A 2 -31.73 0.33 -23.50
CA ASN A 2 -32.67 0.30 -22.39
C ASN A 2 -32.86 -1.16 -22.03
N MET A 3 -32.55 -1.52 -20.79
CA MET A 3 -32.75 -2.88 -20.28
C MET A 3 -34.07 -2.88 -19.53
N GLU A 4 -35.01 -3.73 -19.94
CA GLU A 4 -36.30 -3.88 -19.29
C GLU A 4 -36.14 -4.68 -17.99
N ILE A 5 -37.01 -4.44 -17.00
CA ILE A 5 -36.92 -5.10 -15.68
C ILE A 5 -37.10 -6.62 -15.81
N GLU A 6 -37.92 -7.05 -16.77
CA GLU A 6 -38.15 -8.45 -17.10
C GLU A 6 -36.87 -9.14 -17.62
N ASP A 7 -36.13 -8.44 -18.48
CA ASP A 7 -34.82 -8.89 -18.98
C ASP A 7 -33.80 -9.03 -17.84
N LEU A 8 -33.82 -8.10 -16.87
CA LEU A 8 -32.93 -8.12 -15.70
C LEU A 8 -33.24 -9.32 -14.81
N LYS A 9 -34.52 -9.61 -14.56
CA LYS A 9 -34.96 -10.79 -13.81
C LYS A 9 -34.53 -12.10 -14.46
N HIS A 10 -34.58 -12.18 -15.79
CA HIS A 10 -34.19 -13.40 -16.50
C HIS A 10 -32.67 -13.59 -16.56
N LYS A 11 -31.91 -12.51 -16.82
CA LYS A 11 -30.45 -12.56 -16.96
C LYS A 11 -29.73 -12.64 -15.61
N PHE A 12 -30.26 -11.98 -14.59
CA PHE A 12 -29.63 -11.85 -13.27
C PHE A 12 -30.66 -12.08 -12.14
N PRO A 13 -31.20 -13.30 -11.98
CA PRO A 13 -32.28 -13.58 -11.04
C PRO A 13 -31.92 -13.28 -9.58
N LYS A 14 -30.70 -13.65 -9.16
CA LYS A 14 -30.22 -13.38 -7.79
C LYS A 14 -30.05 -11.89 -7.51
N LEU A 15 -29.58 -11.13 -8.50
CA LEU A 15 -29.39 -9.69 -8.36
C LEU A 15 -30.74 -8.97 -8.30
N TYR A 16 -31.73 -9.46 -9.04
CA TYR A 16 -33.11 -8.98 -8.93
C TYR A 16 -33.69 -9.23 -7.53
N GLU A 17 -33.45 -10.41 -6.95
CA GLU A 17 -33.85 -10.73 -5.57
C GLU A 17 -33.18 -9.80 -4.55
N GLU A 18 -31.86 -9.60 -4.63
CA GLU A 18 -31.10 -8.69 -3.77
C GLU A 18 -31.51 -7.21 -3.89
N LEU A 19 -32.08 -6.80 -5.03
CA LEU A 19 -32.61 -5.44 -5.25
C LEU A 19 -34.03 -5.26 -4.69
N GLN A 20 -34.80 -6.36 -4.55
CA GLN A 20 -36.12 -6.34 -3.93
C GLN A 20 -36.03 -6.42 -2.41
N GLU A 21 -35.00 -7.10 -1.91
CA GLU A 21 -34.63 -7.06 -0.50
C GLU A 21 -33.91 -5.73 -0.24
N GLU A 22 -34.37 -4.93 0.72
CA GLU A 22 -33.60 -3.79 1.22
C GLU A 22 -32.73 -4.30 2.38
N PRO A 23 -31.46 -4.68 2.16
CA PRO A 23 -30.60 -5.01 3.27
C PRO A 23 -30.32 -3.72 4.05
N GLU A 24 -30.79 -3.66 5.29
CA GLU A 24 -30.28 -2.70 6.28
C GLU A 24 -28.83 -3.08 6.59
N ILE A 25 -27.89 -2.63 5.75
CA ILE A 25 -26.47 -2.78 6.02
C ILE A 25 -26.14 -1.83 7.18
N GLN A 26 -26.03 -2.38 8.37
CA GLN A 26 -25.49 -1.65 9.52
C GLN A 26 -24.01 -1.41 9.27
N ILE A 27 -23.65 -0.16 8.99
CA ILE A 27 -22.25 0.25 8.89
C ILE A 27 -21.76 0.41 10.33
N ASP A 28 -21.16 -0.64 10.88
CA ASP A 28 -20.68 -0.64 12.27
C ASP A 28 -19.56 0.38 12.48
N GLN A 29 -18.70 0.61 11.48
CA GLN A 29 -17.54 1.49 11.58
C GLN A 29 -17.20 2.14 10.24
N VAL A 30 -17.05 3.47 10.27
CA VAL A 30 -16.48 4.26 9.18
C VAL A 30 -15.07 4.64 9.62
N GLU A 31 -14.05 4.01 9.03
CA GLU A 31 -12.66 4.44 9.25
C GLU A 31 -12.33 5.58 8.28
N GLU A 32 -12.45 6.82 8.74
CA GLU A 32 -11.82 7.96 8.10
C GLU A 32 -10.30 7.84 8.31
N THR A 33 -9.59 7.26 7.35
CA THR A 33 -8.12 7.22 7.38
C THR A 33 -7.53 8.56 6.94
N GLU A 34 -7.78 9.59 7.75
CA GLU A 34 -6.91 10.75 7.81
C GLU A 34 -5.60 10.36 8.49
N ASN A 35 -4.64 9.90 7.69
CA ASN A 35 -3.20 10.06 7.89
C ASN A 35 -2.72 10.31 9.34
N THR A 36 -2.78 9.32 10.23
CA THR A 36 -1.77 9.17 11.29
C THR A 36 -1.77 7.73 11.77
N CYS A 37 -0.65 7.03 11.57
CA CYS A 37 -0.45 5.70 12.15
C CYS A 37 -0.05 5.86 13.63
N PRO A 38 -0.82 5.33 14.60
CA PRO A 38 -0.24 5.00 15.90
C PRO A 38 0.31 3.58 15.84
N ALA A 39 1.57 3.44 16.21
CA ALA A 39 2.16 2.17 16.56
C ALA A 39 1.45 1.59 17.79
N SER A 40 0.98 0.35 17.74
CA SER A 40 0.93 -0.53 18.92
C SER A 40 0.65 -1.98 18.54
N GLU A 41 1.11 -2.85 19.41
CA GLU A 41 1.30 -4.29 19.31
C GLU A 41 -0.02 -5.10 19.34
N ASN A 42 0.07 -6.33 18.83
CA ASN A 42 -0.78 -7.52 19.04
C ASN A 42 -1.81 -7.89 17.95
N LYS A 43 -1.85 -9.21 17.68
CA LYS A 43 -2.75 -10.01 16.83
C LYS A 43 -2.33 -10.14 15.36
N LYS A 44 -1.63 -11.24 15.06
CA LYS A 44 -1.42 -11.75 13.70
C LYS A 44 -2.71 -12.45 13.22
N GLU A 45 -3.67 -11.65 12.79
CA GLU A 45 -4.65 -12.12 11.81
C GLU A 45 -3.93 -12.29 10.45
N PRO A 46 -4.33 -13.23 9.58
CA PRO A 46 -3.72 -13.37 8.27
C PRO A 46 -4.07 -12.14 7.44
N ILE A 47 -3.17 -11.15 7.47
CA ILE A 47 -3.25 -9.93 6.68
C ILE A 47 -3.50 -10.36 5.24
N LYS A 48 -4.70 -10.07 4.70
CA LYS A 48 -4.94 -10.10 3.25
C LYS A 48 -3.81 -9.30 2.63
N ARG A 49 -2.89 -9.98 1.95
CA ARG A 49 -1.74 -9.34 1.31
C ARG A 49 -2.26 -8.61 0.09
N GLU A 50 -2.78 -7.42 0.30
CA GLU A 50 -3.05 -6.48 -0.78
C GLU A 50 -1.70 -6.16 -1.42
N THR A 51 -1.57 -6.44 -2.71
CA THR A 51 -0.38 -6.10 -3.48
C THR A 51 -0.21 -4.59 -3.50
N LYS A 52 0.61 -4.05 -2.59
CA LYS A 52 0.89 -2.61 -2.54
C LYS A 52 2.02 -2.29 -3.51
N MET A 53 1.98 -1.12 -4.13
CA MET A 53 3.11 -0.66 -4.96
C MET A 53 4.29 -0.34 -4.02
N PRO A 54 5.52 -0.79 -4.32
CA PRO A 54 6.66 -0.55 -3.44
C PRO A 54 6.95 0.95 -3.39
N THR A 55 7.11 1.47 -2.18
CA THR A 55 7.48 2.87 -1.96
C THR A 55 8.99 3.06 -1.95
N VAL A 56 9.46 4.31 -2.04
CA VAL A 56 10.89 4.66 -1.95
C VAL A 56 11.60 3.99 -0.77
N LYS A 57 10.93 3.89 0.39
CA LYS A 57 11.49 3.21 1.58
C LYS A 57 11.72 1.72 1.32
N ASP A 58 10.82 1.03 0.62
CA ASP A 58 10.96 -0.39 0.32
C ASP A 58 12.20 -0.65 -0.55
N HIS A 59 12.45 0.21 -1.53
CA HIS A 59 13.67 0.17 -2.33
C HIS A 59 14.93 0.43 -1.49
N LEU A 60 14.86 1.35 -0.52
CA LEU A 60 16.00 1.64 0.39
C LEU A 60 16.34 0.46 1.31
N THR A 61 15.35 -0.29 1.79
CA THR A 61 15.59 -1.46 2.68
C THR A 61 16.34 -2.60 1.99
N GLY A 62 16.21 -2.71 0.66
CA GLY A 62 16.92 -3.70 -0.16
C GLY A 62 18.37 -3.35 -0.46
N CYS A 63 18.77 -2.09 -0.25
CA CYS A 63 20.13 -1.65 -0.53
C CYS A 63 21.15 -2.32 0.40
N SER A 64 22.35 -2.55 -0.13
CA SER A 64 23.49 -3.03 0.67
C SER A 64 24.49 -1.92 0.96
N LYS A 65 24.60 -0.92 0.08
CA LYS A 65 25.56 0.18 0.18
C LYS A 65 24.87 1.55 0.31
N ALA A 66 25.57 2.49 0.95
CA ALA A 66 25.11 3.88 1.08
C ALA A 66 25.02 4.62 -0.26
N GLU A 67 25.90 4.28 -1.21
CA GLU A 67 25.91 4.87 -2.55
C GLU A 67 24.66 4.46 -3.34
N GLU A 68 24.33 3.16 -3.35
CA GLU A 68 23.10 2.63 -3.96
C GLU A 68 21.86 3.36 -3.43
N ALA A 69 21.77 3.55 -2.10
CA ALA A 69 20.65 4.24 -1.48
C ALA A 69 20.55 5.71 -1.94
N ARG A 70 21.68 6.41 -2.18
CA ARG A 70 21.66 7.77 -2.72
C ARG A 70 21.16 7.81 -4.15
N GLU A 71 21.62 6.89 -5.00
CA GLU A 71 21.18 6.80 -6.39
C GLU A 71 19.68 6.54 -6.48
N ILE A 72 19.14 5.67 -5.62
CA ILE A 72 17.71 5.42 -5.56
C ILE A 72 16.93 6.69 -5.17
N ILE A 73 17.40 7.43 -4.15
CA ILE A 73 16.75 8.71 -3.76
C ILE A 73 16.78 9.69 -4.94
N ASP A 74 17.90 9.81 -5.64
CA ASP A 74 18.02 10.72 -6.78
C ASP A 74 17.17 10.29 -7.98
N TYR A 75 17.03 8.98 -8.20
CA TYR A 75 16.14 8.43 -9.23
C TYR A 75 14.68 8.80 -8.95
N PHE A 76 14.18 8.54 -7.73
CA PHE A 76 12.82 8.88 -7.34
C PHE A 76 12.55 10.39 -7.36
N HIS A 77 13.58 11.19 -7.05
CA HIS A 77 13.50 12.64 -7.16
C HIS A 77 13.39 13.11 -8.62
N LYS A 78 14.25 12.60 -9.51
CA LYS A 78 14.21 12.91 -10.96
C LYS A 78 12.89 12.50 -11.59
N LYS A 79 12.31 11.39 -11.14
CA LYS A 79 11.01 10.88 -11.60
C LYS A 79 9.82 11.70 -11.06
N GLY A 80 10.04 12.59 -10.09
CA GLY A 80 8.98 13.42 -9.49
C GLY A 80 8.12 12.70 -8.45
N GLU A 81 8.50 11.49 -8.03
CA GLU A 81 7.75 10.72 -7.02
C GLU A 81 8.01 11.22 -5.58
N ILE A 82 9.12 11.91 -5.37
CA ILE A 82 9.43 12.61 -4.12
C ILE A 82 9.80 14.06 -4.38
N THR A 83 9.41 14.93 -3.46
CA THR A 83 9.78 16.35 -3.48
C THR A 83 11.25 16.54 -3.07
N ASN A 84 11.88 17.64 -3.50
CA ASN A 84 13.24 18.04 -3.09
C ASN A 84 13.44 17.91 -1.57
N HIS A 85 12.52 18.49 -0.79
CA HIS A 85 12.57 18.44 0.67
C HIS A 85 12.52 17.01 1.24
N LYS A 86 11.73 16.10 0.64
CA LYS A 86 11.72 14.68 1.03
C LYS A 86 13.05 14.01 0.67
N ALA A 87 13.60 14.26 -0.52
CA ALA A 87 14.89 13.73 -0.94
C ALA A 87 16.02 14.16 -0.01
N ASP A 88 16.06 15.44 0.39
CA ASP A 88 17.07 15.98 1.31
C ASP A 88 16.96 15.35 2.71
N LYS A 89 15.73 15.17 3.22
CA LYS A 89 15.50 14.45 4.48
C LYS A 89 16.02 13.02 4.43
N LEU A 90 15.74 12.29 3.34
CA LEU A 90 16.23 10.92 3.17
C LEU A 90 17.77 10.88 3.09
N LYS A 91 18.40 11.81 2.37
CA LYS A 91 19.86 11.93 2.29
C LYS A 91 20.49 12.23 3.64
N ASN A 92 19.88 13.12 4.43
CA ASN A 92 20.35 13.46 5.78
C ASN A 92 20.20 12.29 6.75
N GLN A 93 19.06 11.60 6.69
CA GLN A 93 18.85 10.37 7.48
C GLN A 93 19.88 9.29 7.12
N LEU A 94 20.16 9.10 5.83
CA LEU A 94 21.16 8.15 5.35
C LEU A 94 22.58 8.50 5.87
N LYS A 95 22.94 9.79 5.89
CA LYS A 95 24.23 10.27 6.42
C LYS A 95 24.34 10.07 7.93
N ASN A 96 23.29 10.39 8.68
CA ASN A 96 23.36 10.45 10.15
C ASN A 96 23.09 9.10 10.81
N LYS A 97 22.17 8.30 10.27
CA LYS A 97 21.69 7.05 10.89
C LYS A 97 22.03 5.80 10.07
N GLY A 98 22.55 5.95 8.85
CA GLY A 98 22.90 4.84 7.97
C GLY A 98 21.69 4.13 7.35
N LEU A 99 21.96 3.08 6.55
CA LEU A 99 20.94 2.34 5.79
C LEU A 99 19.88 1.68 6.66
N ARG A 100 20.28 1.14 7.82
CA ARG A 100 19.38 0.39 8.71
C ARG A 100 18.33 1.26 9.39
N SER A 101 18.47 2.59 9.29
CA SER A 101 17.46 3.53 9.76
C SER A 101 16.18 3.53 8.91
N PHE A 102 16.23 3.00 7.68
CA PHE A 102 15.06 2.87 6.82
C PHE A 102 14.27 1.58 7.06
N GLY A 103 14.84 0.65 7.83
CA GLY A 103 14.26 -0.65 8.14
C GLY A 103 15.30 -1.78 8.12
N ASP A 104 14.85 -2.95 8.55
CA ASP A 104 15.67 -4.17 8.49
C ASP A 104 16.03 -4.54 7.06
N LYS A 105 17.14 -5.28 6.91
CA LYS A 105 17.56 -5.74 5.59
C LYS A 105 16.55 -6.77 5.09
N ARG A 106 15.79 -6.42 4.05
CA ARG A 106 15.02 -7.43 3.30
C ARG A 106 16.00 -8.42 2.67
N ARG A 107 15.72 -9.73 2.79
CA ARG A 107 16.61 -10.75 2.21
C ARG A 107 16.39 -10.83 0.70
N LYS A 108 17.37 -11.34 -0.02
CA LYS A 108 17.23 -11.61 -1.45
C LYS A 108 16.13 -12.67 -1.64
N GLY A 109 15.15 -12.39 -2.51
CA GLY A 109 13.98 -13.24 -2.74
C GLY A 109 12.79 -13.00 -1.80
N GLU A 110 12.83 -11.99 -0.92
CA GLU A 110 11.69 -11.69 -0.03
C GLU A 110 10.44 -11.25 -0.83
N TYR A 111 10.61 -10.47 -1.90
CA TYR A 111 9.51 -10.05 -2.78
C TYR A 111 8.85 -11.24 -3.50
N GLU A 112 9.65 -12.21 -3.94
CA GLU A 112 9.16 -13.41 -4.62
C GLU A 112 8.40 -14.34 -3.66
N LYS A 113 8.80 -14.38 -2.38
CA LYS A 113 8.21 -15.26 -1.37
C LYS A 113 6.97 -14.67 -0.71
N ASN A 114 6.99 -13.36 -0.44
CA ASN A 114 6.00 -12.72 0.42
C ASN A 114 5.07 -11.77 -0.35
N GLY A 115 5.33 -11.51 -1.62
CA GLY A 115 4.67 -10.42 -2.35
C GLY A 115 5.21 -9.06 -1.92
N ILE A 116 4.61 -8.00 -2.45
CA ILE A 116 4.92 -6.62 -2.07
C ILE A 116 4.06 -6.20 -0.89
#